data_AF-A0A934D656-F1
#
_entry.id   AF-A0A934D656-F1
#
_cell.length_a   1.000
_cell.length_b   1.000
_cell.length_c   1.000
_cell.angle_alpha   90.00
_cell.angle_beta   90.00
_cell.angle_gamma   90.00
#
_symmetry.space_group_name_H-M   'P 1'
#
loop_
_entity.id
_entity.type
_entity.pdbx_description
1 polymer ?
#
loop_
_entity_poly.entity_id
_entity_poly.type
_entity_poly.pdbx_seq_one_letter_code
_entity_poly.pdbx_strand_id
1 'polypeptide(L)'
;MFIRYCVLVSALATLAVARQSTSSCPDTKATQVPVEITTAGATHTCGLGFVVFGIGGAILGEECPESKITTPAHQTCGDEENPGTACVPEQDMVVTVRDCNCGGLVIPVIQVGIPTTCECDPPMNAGTVEDFKTVVCVSTHGYSTR
;
A
#
# COMPACT_ATOMS: atom_id res chain seq x y z
N MET A 1 42.46 -43.06 24.94
CA MET A 1 42.13 -44.30 25.66
C MET A 1 40.62 -44.31 25.88
N PHE A 2 39.90 -45.17 25.15
CA PHE A 2 38.55 -45.72 25.46
C PHE A 2 37.38 -44.70 25.63
N ILE A 3 36.19 -44.80 25.01
CA ILE A 3 35.45 -45.93 24.45
C ILE A 3 34.44 -45.40 23.42
N ARG A 4 34.37 -46.12 22.29
CA ARG A 4 33.26 -46.14 21.33
C ARG A 4 32.05 -46.81 21.96
N TYR A 5 30.87 -46.20 21.95
CA TYR A 5 29.61 -46.94 21.79
C TYR A 5 28.56 -46.11 21.04
N CYS A 6 28.24 -46.60 19.84
CA CYS A 6 26.99 -46.35 19.15
C CYS A 6 25.83 -46.86 20.00
N VAL A 7 24.77 -46.06 20.14
CA VAL A 7 23.41 -46.60 20.16
C VAL A 7 22.58 -45.76 19.20
N LEU A 8 22.45 -46.30 17.99
CA LEU A 8 21.33 -46.03 17.09
C LEU A 8 20.04 -46.29 17.86
N VAL A 9 19.30 -45.23 18.20
CA VAL A 9 17.86 -45.35 18.48
C VAL A 9 17.12 -44.80 17.28
N SER A 10 16.98 -45.69 16.31
CA SER A 10 16.02 -45.63 15.22
C SER A 10 14.62 -45.80 15.82
N ALA A 11 13.97 -44.70 16.17
CA ALA A 11 12.52 -44.64 16.31
C ALA A 11 12.04 -43.61 15.29
N LEU A 12 11.72 -44.02 14.06
CA LEU A 12 10.33 -44.35 13.70
C LEU A 12 9.31 -43.42 14.38
N ALA A 13 9.53 -42.11 14.30
CA ALA A 13 8.44 -41.15 14.30
C ALA A 13 7.72 -41.34 12.96
N THR A 14 6.75 -42.25 13.01
CA THR A 14 5.66 -42.40 12.07
C THR A 14 5.38 -41.10 11.34
N LEU A 15 5.51 -41.14 10.02
CA LEU A 15 4.89 -40.18 9.13
C LEU A 15 3.42 -40.09 9.53
N ALA A 16 3.09 -39.10 10.35
CA ALA A 16 1.76 -38.55 10.37
C ALA A 16 1.60 -37.91 8.99
N VAL A 17 1.19 -38.74 8.03
CA VAL A 17 0.51 -38.29 6.82
C VAL A 17 -0.65 -37.46 7.36
N ALA A 18 -0.42 -36.17 7.47
CA ALA A 18 -1.47 -35.20 7.66
C ALA A 18 -2.39 -35.45 6.46
N ARG A 19 -3.52 -36.10 6.74
CA ARG A 19 -4.63 -36.19 5.81
C ARG A 19 -4.89 -34.74 5.40
N GLN A 20 -4.49 -34.38 4.19
CA GLN A 20 -4.97 -33.16 3.55
C GLN A 20 -6.48 -33.32 3.52
N SER A 21 -7.12 -32.69 4.49
CA SER A 21 -8.56 -32.57 4.58
C SER A 21 -9.04 -32.14 3.20
N THR A 22 -9.99 -32.90 2.66
CA THR A 22 -10.90 -32.48 1.60
C THR A 22 -11.05 -30.96 1.62
N SER A 23 -10.58 -30.31 0.55
CA SER A 23 -10.42 -28.86 0.41
C SER A 23 -11.66 -28.11 0.88
N SER A 24 -11.67 -27.72 2.16
CA SER A 24 -12.71 -26.86 2.70
C SER A 24 -12.48 -25.51 2.06
N CYS A 25 -13.41 -25.09 1.21
CA CYS A 25 -13.43 -23.73 0.71
C CYS A 25 -13.43 -22.80 1.94
N PRO A 26 -12.51 -21.82 2.05
CA PRO A 26 -12.39 -20.98 3.23
C PRO A 26 -13.57 -19.99 3.38
N ASP A 27 -14.57 -20.03 2.49
CA ASP A 27 -15.76 -19.19 2.49
C ASP A 27 -15.44 -17.71 2.75
N THR A 28 -14.37 -17.21 2.12
CA THR A 28 -13.81 -15.87 2.34
C THR A 28 -13.94 -15.03 1.09
N LYS A 29 -14.43 -13.79 1.23
CA LYS A 29 -14.56 -12.80 0.16
C LYS A 29 -13.46 -11.75 0.23
N ALA A 30 -13.09 -11.24 -0.95
CA ALA A 30 -12.28 -10.03 -1.06
C ALA A 30 -13.15 -8.79 -0.86
N THR A 31 -12.74 -7.89 0.02
CA THR A 31 -13.44 -6.66 0.36
C THR A 31 -12.73 -5.48 -0.25
N GLN A 32 -13.48 -4.55 -0.83
CA GLN A 32 -12.90 -3.35 -1.46
C GLN A 32 -12.39 -2.37 -0.40
N VAL A 33 -11.10 -2.09 -0.45
CA VAL A 33 -10.45 -0.98 0.23
C VAL A 33 -10.43 0.23 -0.70
N PRO A 34 -10.95 1.40 -0.28
CA PRO A 34 -10.94 2.60 -1.11
C PRO A 34 -9.51 3.14 -1.29
N VAL A 35 -9.33 4.04 -2.26
CA VAL A 35 -8.07 4.77 -2.45
C VAL A 35 -7.71 5.55 -1.19
N GLU A 36 -6.44 5.49 -0.78
CA GLU A 36 -5.93 6.23 0.36
C GLU A 36 -4.90 7.25 -0.12
N ILE A 37 -5.04 8.50 0.33
CA ILE A 37 -4.09 9.58 0.05
C ILE A 37 -3.55 10.06 1.38
N THR A 38 -2.27 9.78 1.62
CA THR A 38 -1.56 10.17 2.84
C THR A 38 -0.58 11.27 2.50
N THR A 39 -0.64 12.38 3.23
CA THR A 39 0.39 13.43 3.17
C THR A 39 1.51 13.09 4.14
N ALA A 40 2.75 13.15 3.67
CA ALA A 40 3.92 12.92 4.50
C ALA A 40 4.87 14.13 4.45
N GLY A 41 5.54 14.36 5.58
CA GLY A 41 6.50 15.46 5.75
C GLY A 41 5.89 16.74 6.33
N ALA A 42 6.71 17.78 6.41
CA ALA A 42 6.27 19.08 6.91
C ALA A 42 5.44 19.81 5.84
N THR A 43 4.39 20.51 6.27
CA THR A 43 3.69 21.46 5.40
C THR A 43 4.42 22.79 5.43
N HIS A 44 4.72 23.33 4.27
CA HIS A 44 5.32 24.65 4.13
C HIS A 44 4.37 25.58 3.37
N THR A 45 4.24 26.82 3.82
CA THR A 45 3.43 27.82 3.13
C THR A 45 4.26 28.45 2.02
N CYS A 46 3.78 28.35 0.78
CA CYS A 46 4.37 29.07 -0.33
C CYS A 46 4.07 30.55 -0.15
N GLY A 47 5.07 31.41 -0.06
CA GLY A 47 4.82 32.84 0.12
C GLY A 47 6.09 33.65 0.17
N LEU A 48 5.92 34.97 0.14
CA LEU A 48 7.03 35.91 0.18
C LEU A 48 6.80 36.91 1.32
N GLY A 49 7.74 36.93 2.27
CA GLY A 49 7.80 37.95 3.31
C GLY A 49 8.65 39.14 2.87
N PHE A 50 8.05 40.31 2.73
CA PHE A 50 8.78 41.56 2.52
C PHE A 50 8.80 42.34 3.84
N VAL A 51 9.99 42.72 4.30
CA VAL A 51 10.15 43.65 5.43
C VAL A 51 10.75 44.94 4.90
N VAL A 52 9.97 46.01 4.88
CA VAL A 52 10.43 47.33 4.45
C VAL A 52 10.22 48.31 5.60
N PHE A 53 11.31 48.89 6.12
CA PHE A 53 11.29 49.83 7.25
C PHE A 53 10.62 49.31 8.53
N GLY A 54 10.77 48.01 8.84
CA GLY A 54 10.24 47.41 10.07
C GLY A 54 8.74 47.12 10.06
N ILE A 55 8.02 47.51 8.99
CA ILE A 55 6.65 47.09 8.72
C ILE A 55 6.75 45.92 7.74
N GLY A 56 6.51 44.70 8.25
CA GLY A 56 6.53 43.48 7.45
C GLY A 56 5.15 43.21 6.83
N GLY A 57 5.12 42.96 5.52
CA GLY A 57 3.97 42.40 4.82
C GLY A 57 4.36 41.05 4.22
N ALA A 58 3.60 40.00 4.55
CA ALA A 58 3.78 38.69 3.93
C ALA A 58 2.61 38.42 3.00
N ILE A 59 2.91 38.02 1.76
CA ILE A 59 1.92 37.39 0.88
C ILE A 59 1.98 35.91 1.19
N LEU A 60 1.03 35.43 1.99
CA LEU A 60 0.82 34.01 2.24
C LEU A 60 0.11 33.43 1.01
N GLY A 61 0.72 32.45 0.37
CA GLY A 61 0.14 31.64 -0.69
C GLY A 61 -0.35 30.29 -0.17
N GLU A 62 -0.48 29.30 -1.06
CA GLU A 62 -0.99 27.97 -0.71
C GLU A 62 -0.08 27.19 0.24
N GLU A 63 -0.71 26.35 1.07
CA GLU A 63 0.00 25.34 1.87
C GLU A 63 0.41 24.16 0.99
N CYS A 64 1.70 23.86 0.96
CA CYS A 64 2.29 22.80 0.17
C CYS A 64 2.87 21.72 1.09
N PRO A 65 2.35 20.49 1.06
CA PRO A 65 2.97 19.38 1.79
C PRO A 65 4.26 18.97 1.08
N GLU A 66 5.26 18.47 1.81
CA GLU A 66 6.49 17.95 1.18
C GLU A 66 6.24 16.78 0.23
N SER A 67 5.37 15.84 0.61
CA SER A 67 5.06 14.68 -0.24
C SER A 67 3.62 14.18 -0.08
N LYS A 68 3.12 13.58 -1.16
CA LYS A 68 1.80 12.92 -1.21
C LYS A 68 1.99 11.48 -1.65
N ILE A 69 1.61 10.55 -0.79
CA ILE A 69 1.58 9.11 -1.06
C ILE A 69 0.15 8.74 -1.42
N THR A 70 -0.03 8.04 -2.55
CA THR A 70 -1.32 7.57 -3.03
C THR A 70 -1.28 6.04 -3.14
N THR A 71 -2.06 5.38 -2.30
CA THR A 71 -2.30 3.94 -2.34
C THR A 71 -3.55 3.69 -3.18
N PRO A 72 -3.47 2.93 -4.28
CA PRO A 72 -4.62 2.68 -5.14
C PRO A 72 -5.70 1.88 -4.41
N ALA A 73 -6.94 2.03 -4.87
CA ALA A 73 -8.05 1.20 -4.40
C ALA A 73 -7.77 -0.27 -4.74
N HIS A 74 -7.73 -1.14 -3.73
CA HIS A 74 -7.41 -2.57 -3.83
C HIS A 74 -8.41 -3.39 -3.04
N GLN A 75 -8.40 -4.70 -3.19
CA GLN A 75 -9.22 -5.59 -2.39
C GLN A 75 -8.35 -6.34 -1.38
N THR A 76 -8.87 -6.61 -0.18
CA THR A 76 -8.20 -7.38 0.87
C THR A 76 -9.03 -8.58 1.30
N CYS A 77 -8.38 -9.67 1.72
CA CYS A 77 -9.08 -10.82 2.30
C CYS A 77 -9.30 -10.61 3.80
N GLY A 78 -10.50 -10.90 4.31
CA GLY A 78 -10.70 -11.11 5.76
C GLY A 78 -11.82 -10.33 6.42
N ASP A 79 -12.58 -9.52 5.68
CA ASP A 79 -13.62 -8.68 6.29
C ASP A 79 -15.05 -9.23 6.09
N GLU A 80 -15.27 -10.13 5.13
CA GLU A 80 -16.59 -10.70 4.83
C GLU A 80 -16.54 -12.21 4.55
N GLU A 81 -17.38 -12.98 5.24
CA GLU A 81 -17.65 -14.38 4.93
C GLU A 81 -18.59 -14.48 3.72
N ASN A 82 -18.27 -15.33 2.75
CA ASN A 82 -19.10 -15.60 1.59
C ASN A 82 -19.00 -17.08 1.18
N PRO A 83 -20.06 -17.88 1.45
CA PRO A 83 -20.04 -19.32 1.22
C PRO A 83 -19.72 -19.72 -0.22
N GLY A 84 -18.90 -20.77 -0.39
CA GLY A 84 -18.50 -21.29 -1.68
C GLY A 84 -17.51 -20.40 -2.43
N THR A 85 -16.87 -19.45 -1.75
CA THR A 85 -15.85 -18.59 -2.35
C THR A 85 -14.51 -18.60 -1.61
N ALA A 86 -13.45 -18.37 -2.36
CA ALA A 86 -12.10 -18.20 -1.85
C ALA A 86 -11.55 -16.84 -2.28
N CYS A 87 -10.80 -16.22 -1.38
CA CYS A 87 -10.05 -15.01 -1.67
C CYS A 87 -8.64 -15.40 -2.11
N VAL A 88 -8.22 -14.99 -3.30
CA VAL A 88 -6.93 -15.35 -3.90
C VAL A 88 -6.20 -14.11 -4.40
N PRO A 89 -4.85 -14.09 -4.39
CA PRO A 89 -4.08 -13.02 -4.98
C PRO A 89 -4.41 -12.85 -6.47
N GLU A 90 -4.55 -11.61 -6.92
CA GLU A 90 -4.75 -11.28 -8.33
C GLU A 90 -3.50 -10.68 -8.96
N GLN A 91 -3.02 -9.57 -8.40
CA GLN A 91 -1.88 -8.81 -8.90
C GLN A 91 -1.32 -7.86 -7.84
N ASP A 92 -0.16 -7.29 -8.09
CA ASP A 92 0.39 -6.20 -7.28
C ASP A 92 0.05 -4.85 -7.90
N MET A 93 -0.46 -3.93 -7.08
CA MET A 93 -0.78 -2.56 -7.50
C MET A 93 0.26 -1.56 -7.00
N VAL A 94 0.60 -0.60 -7.85
CA VAL A 94 1.68 0.35 -7.58
C VAL A 94 1.21 1.46 -6.65
N VAL A 95 1.92 1.63 -5.52
CA VAL A 95 1.79 2.80 -4.64
C VAL A 95 2.64 3.90 -5.24
N THR A 96 2.07 5.10 -5.36
CA THR A 96 2.77 6.24 -5.96
C THR A 96 3.07 7.31 -4.93
N VAL A 97 4.22 7.96 -5.06
CA VAL A 97 4.60 9.14 -4.29
C VAL A 97 4.84 10.31 -5.23
N ARG A 98 4.43 11.51 -4.82
CA ARG A 98 4.74 12.77 -5.50
C ARG A 98 5.36 13.70 -4.49
N ASP A 99 6.52 14.25 -4.84
CA ASP A 99 7.13 15.34 -4.09
C ASP A 99 6.47 16.65 -4.54
N CYS A 100 6.17 17.53 -3.59
CA CYS A 100 5.59 18.82 -3.91
C CYS A 100 6.47 19.94 -3.38
N ASN A 101 6.64 20.96 -4.21
CA ASN A 101 7.47 22.11 -3.94
C ASN A 101 6.71 23.38 -4.30
N CYS A 102 7.08 24.50 -3.69
CA CYS A 102 6.52 25.77 -4.10
C CYS A 102 7.04 26.22 -5.47
N GLY A 103 6.15 26.20 -6.45
CA GLY A 103 6.32 26.83 -7.75
C GLY A 103 5.90 28.30 -7.73
N GLY A 104 6.39 29.08 -8.70
CA GLY A 104 6.14 30.51 -8.71
C GLY A 104 6.40 31.19 -10.04
N LEU A 105 5.67 32.28 -10.26
CA LEU A 105 5.86 33.13 -11.42
C LEU A 105 7.17 33.93 -11.24
N VAL A 106 8.15 33.68 -12.10
CA VAL A 106 9.34 34.53 -12.21
C VAL A 106 8.91 35.78 -12.97
N ILE A 107 8.80 36.92 -12.27
CA ILE A 107 8.56 38.21 -12.95
C ILE A 107 9.91 38.68 -13.51
N PRO A 108 10.10 38.69 -14.85
CA PRO A 108 11.41 38.91 -15.47
C PRO A 108 11.99 40.30 -15.19
N VAL A 109 11.15 41.27 -14.81
CA VAL A 109 11.54 42.65 -14.51
C VAL A 109 12.28 42.76 -13.17
N ILE A 110 12.02 41.85 -12.23
CA ILE A 110 12.52 41.96 -10.84
C ILE A 110 13.50 40.84 -10.47
N GLN A 111 13.70 39.83 -11.33
CA GLN A 111 14.49 38.61 -11.05
C GLN A 111 14.12 37.86 -9.74
N VAL A 112 13.06 38.27 -9.06
CA VAL A 112 12.52 37.60 -7.87
C VAL A 112 11.33 36.77 -8.33
N GLY A 113 11.47 35.45 -8.28
CA GLY A 113 10.34 34.53 -8.38
C GLY A 113 9.54 34.59 -7.08
N ILE A 114 8.23 34.78 -7.19
CA ILE A 114 7.34 34.74 -6.03
C ILE A 114 6.70 33.35 -6.02
N PRO A 115 7.15 32.43 -5.15
CA PRO A 115 6.52 31.12 -5.02
C PRO A 115 5.13 31.29 -4.41
N THR A 116 4.08 31.22 -5.23
CA THR A 116 2.69 31.39 -4.79
C THR A 116 1.83 30.14 -4.99
N THR A 117 2.33 29.15 -5.72
CA THR A 117 1.58 27.95 -6.09
C THR A 117 2.30 26.71 -5.60
N CYS A 118 1.56 25.68 -5.20
CA CYS A 118 2.14 24.38 -4.90
C CYS A 118 2.19 23.53 -6.19
N GLU A 119 3.39 23.15 -6.62
CA GLU A 119 3.60 22.30 -7.78
C GLU A 119 4.11 20.94 -7.32
N CYS A 120 3.46 19.87 -7.76
CA CYS A 120 3.89 18.50 -7.46
C CYS A 120 4.54 17.87 -8.69
N ASP A 121 5.65 17.18 -8.47
CA ASP A 121 6.33 16.39 -9.47
C ASP A 121 5.46 15.22 -9.95
N PRO A 122 5.78 14.65 -11.14
CA PRO A 122 5.11 13.44 -11.62
C PRO A 122 5.18 12.30 -10.60
N PRO A 123 4.16 11.43 -10.54
CA PRO A 123 4.16 10.28 -9.63
C PRO A 123 5.34 9.36 -9.90
N MET A 124 6.07 9.05 -8.83
CA MET A 124 7.12 8.04 -8.79
C MET A 124 6.59 6.79 -8.08
N ASN A 125 7.17 5.63 -8.41
CA ASN A 125 6.85 4.37 -7.75
C ASN A 125 7.46 4.36 -6.33
N ALA A 126 6.62 4.21 -5.31
CA ALA A 126 7.01 4.15 -3.91
C ALA A 126 6.99 2.72 -3.34
N GLY A 127 6.41 1.76 -4.08
CA GLY A 127 6.21 0.38 -3.65
C GLY A 127 4.99 -0.25 -4.31
N THR A 128 4.59 -1.41 -3.79
CA THR A 128 3.40 -2.14 -4.25
C THR A 128 2.53 -2.57 -3.08
N VAL A 129 1.23 -2.72 -3.33
CA VAL A 129 0.23 -3.32 -2.45
C VAL A 129 -0.39 -4.52 -3.16
N GLU A 130 -0.54 -5.64 -2.45
CA GLU A 130 -1.16 -6.85 -3.00
C GLU A 130 -2.67 -6.62 -3.20
N ASP A 131 -3.17 -6.99 -4.38
CA ASP A 131 -4.59 -6.97 -4.72
C ASP A 131 -5.13 -8.40 -4.75
N PHE A 132 -6.38 -8.55 -4.33
CA PHE A 132 -7.03 -9.84 -4.19
C PHE A 132 -8.32 -9.91 -5.00
N LYS A 133 -8.77 -11.12 -5.30
CA LYS A 133 -10.08 -11.33 -5.91
C LYS A 133 -10.83 -12.48 -5.26
N THR A 134 -12.14 -12.41 -5.38
CA THR A 134 -13.04 -13.49 -4.99
C THR A 134 -13.21 -14.47 -6.15
N VAL A 135 -12.91 -15.75 -5.93
CA VAL A 135 -13.17 -16.84 -6.87
C VAL A 135 -14.16 -17.83 -6.28
N VAL A 136 -15.04 -18.37 -7.12
CA VAL A 136 -15.98 -19.42 -6.69
C VAL A 136 -15.23 -20.74 -6.59
N CYS A 137 -15.33 -21.40 -5.44
CA CYS A 137 -14.81 -22.75 -5.26
C CYS A 137 -15.61 -23.72 -6.14
N VAL A 138 -14.95 -24.32 -7.12
CA VAL A 138 -15.56 -25.39 -7.92
C VAL A 138 -15.52 -26.66 -7.08
N SER A 139 -16.63 -27.00 -6.43
CA SER A 139 -16.80 -28.27 -5.75
C SER A 139 -16.52 -29.40 -6.74
N THR A 140 -15.38 -30.07 -6.62
CA THR A 140 -15.05 -31.24 -7.45
C THR A 140 -15.88 -32.48 -7.05
N HIS A 141 -16.84 -32.32 -6.15
CA HIS A 141 -17.87 -33.31 -5.85
C HIS A 141 -19.08 -33.07 -6.74
N GLY A 142 -19.10 -33.80 -7.85
CA GLY A 142 -20.13 -33.73 -8.88
C GLY A 142 -21.53 -34.11 -8.40
N TYR A 143 -22.50 -33.77 -9.25
CA TYR A 143 -23.76 -34.49 -9.46
C TYR A 143 -24.30 -35.25 -8.24
N SER A 144 -25.07 -34.57 -7.39
CA SER A 144 -26.11 -35.26 -6.62
C SER A 144 -27.38 -35.31 -7.47
N THR A 145 -27.53 -36.38 -8.26
CA THR A 145 -28.84 -36.75 -8.79
C THR A 145 -29.73 -37.18 -7.63
N ARG A 146 -30.72 -36.37 -7.28
CA ARG A 146 -32.00 -36.85 -6.77
C ARG A 146 -33.10 -35.81 -6.96
#